data_AF-F5LIV5-F1
#
_entry.id   AF-F5LIV5-F1
#
_cell.length_a   1.000
_cell.length_b   1.000
_cell.length_c   1.000
_cell.angle_alpha   90.00
_cell.angle_beta   90.00
_cell.angle_gamma   90.00
#
_symmetry.space_group_name_H-M   'P 1'
#
loop_
_entity.id
_entity.type
_entity.pdbx_description
1 polymer ?
#
loop_
_entity_poly.entity_id
_entity_poly.type
_entity_poly.pdbx_seq_one_letter_code
_entity_poly.pdbx_strand_id
1 'polypeptide(L)'
;MDLHRKFGSPYATSPTPLLGASSDANKMFAQKIDEISKKMKSVSEKRIGGQVMARSSWMLEELAEFLTAESIEDQADALIDLIYFAYGTFVEMGLRPDKLFDIVHAANIGKLWPDGKPRFNEQGKWVKPLNWEAPEPKIKKEIEKQIRQQSV
;
A
#
# COMPACT_ATOMS: atom_id res chain seq x y z
N MET A 1 -1.52 -5.63 -12.49
CA MET A 1 -0.96 -5.69 -13.86
C MET A 1 -1.54 -4.63 -14.81
N ASP A 2 -2.87 -4.50 -14.92
CA ASP A 2 -3.49 -3.55 -15.88
C ASP A 2 -3.03 -2.09 -15.70
N LEU A 3 -2.87 -1.66 -14.44
CA LEU A 3 -2.33 -0.34 -14.11
C LEU A 3 -0.91 -0.16 -14.68
N HIS A 4 0.05 -1.00 -14.31
CA HIS A 4 1.44 -0.85 -14.76
C HIS A 4 1.55 -0.85 -16.28
N ARG A 5 0.79 -1.72 -16.97
CA ARG A 5 0.72 -1.76 -18.44
C ARG A 5 0.23 -0.43 -19.02
N LYS A 6 -0.90 0.08 -18.54
CA LYS A 6 -1.49 1.35 -19.03
C LYS A 6 -0.63 2.56 -18.74
N PHE A 7 0.12 2.53 -17.64
CA PHE A 7 0.97 3.62 -17.21
C PHE A 7 2.42 3.49 -17.68
N GLY A 8 2.75 2.49 -18.51
CA GLY A 8 4.11 2.25 -19.00
C GLY A 8 5.13 1.99 -17.88
N SER A 9 4.66 1.57 -16.71
CA SER A 9 5.50 1.27 -15.55
C SER A 9 6.09 -0.14 -15.66
N PRO A 10 7.25 -0.43 -15.05
CA PRO A 10 7.85 -1.76 -15.09
C PRO A 10 6.90 -2.86 -14.61
N TYR A 11 6.83 -3.97 -15.34
CA TYR A 11 6.13 -5.19 -14.94
C TYR A 11 6.81 -6.41 -15.55
N ALA A 12 6.75 -7.55 -14.86
CA ALA A 12 7.23 -8.83 -15.36
C ALA A 12 6.06 -9.70 -15.85
N THR A 13 6.32 -10.58 -16.81
CA THR A 13 5.35 -11.57 -17.33
C THR A 13 5.50 -12.96 -16.69
N SER A 14 6.51 -13.13 -15.85
CA SER A 14 6.80 -14.31 -15.03
C SER A 14 7.32 -13.85 -13.67
N PRO A 15 7.25 -14.67 -12.61
CA PRO A 15 7.87 -14.35 -11.32
C PRO A 15 9.35 -13.99 -11.53
N THR A 16 9.76 -12.83 -11.02
CA THR A 16 11.12 -12.29 -11.16
C THR A 16 11.40 -11.40 -9.97
N PRO A 17 12.47 -11.65 -9.20
CA PRO A 17 12.78 -10.86 -8.03
C PRO A 17 13.18 -9.44 -8.45
N LEU A 18 12.89 -8.48 -7.58
CA LEU A 18 13.47 -7.15 -7.68
C LEU A 18 14.95 -7.22 -7.29
N LEU A 19 15.80 -6.66 -8.13
CA LEU A 19 17.25 -6.61 -7.88
C LEU A 19 17.59 -5.52 -6.86
N GLY A 20 18.69 -5.73 -6.15
CA GLY A 20 19.29 -4.72 -5.27
C GLY A 20 18.68 -4.60 -3.88
N ALA A 21 17.77 -5.51 -3.51
CA ALA A 21 17.21 -5.61 -2.15
C ALA A 21 18.33 -5.56 -1.10
N SER A 22 19.34 -6.41 -1.13
CA SER A 22 20.42 -6.39 -0.13
C SER A 22 21.55 -5.37 -0.32
N SER A 23 21.33 -4.28 -1.06
CA SER A 23 22.34 -3.20 -1.14
C SER A 23 22.64 -2.60 0.24
N ASP A 24 23.85 -2.06 0.43
CA ASP A 24 24.23 -1.43 1.72
C ASP A 24 23.26 -0.31 2.12
N ALA A 25 22.75 0.44 1.13
CA ALA A 25 21.74 1.46 1.35
C ALA A 25 20.43 0.85 1.88
N ASN A 26 19.93 -0.20 1.26
CA ASN A 26 18.70 -0.87 1.70
C ASN A 26 18.87 -1.52 3.07
N LYS A 27 20.01 -2.18 3.34
CA LYS A 27 20.32 -2.74 4.67
C LYS A 27 20.32 -1.66 5.74
N MET A 28 20.92 -0.50 5.47
CA MET A 28 20.90 0.65 6.38
C MET A 28 19.46 1.14 6.64
N PHE A 29 18.62 1.24 5.61
CA PHE A 29 17.23 1.66 5.78
C PHE A 29 16.37 0.60 6.49
N ALA A 30 16.54 -0.67 6.17
CA ALA A 30 15.88 -1.80 6.82
C ALA A 30 16.17 -1.80 8.32
N GLN A 31 17.44 -1.65 8.72
CA GLN A 31 17.83 -1.53 10.13
C GLN A 31 17.14 -0.36 10.83
N LYS A 32 17.08 0.82 10.21
CA LYS A 32 16.39 1.97 10.80
C LYS A 32 14.88 1.77 10.93
N ILE A 33 14.26 1.15 9.93
CA ILE A 33 12.82 0.85 9.95
C ILE A 33 12.51 -0.18 11.04
N ASP A 34 13.31 -1.24 11.14
CA ASP A 34 13.20 -2.27 12.18
C ASP A 34 13.38 -1.67 13.60
N GLU A 35 14.37 -0.79 13.79
CA GLU A 35 14.52 -0.06 15.05
C GLU A 35 13.28 0.77 15.41
N ILE A 36 12.67 1.44 14.42
CA ILE A 36 11.43 2.20 14.62
C ILE A 36 10.29 1.26 14.96
N SER A 37 10.15 0.14 14.23
CA SER A 37 9.14 -0.88 14.50
C SER A 37 9.23 -1.39 15.94
N LYS A 38 10.42 -1.80 16.39
CA LYS A 38 10.68 -2.28 17.76
C LYS A 38 10.34 -1.23 18.81
N LYS A 39 10.70 0.03 18.57
CA LYS A 39 10.31 1.14 19.46
C LYS A 39 8.78 1.30 19.51
N MET A 40 8.09 1.24 18.37
CA MET A 40 6.64 1.33 18.31
C MET A 40 5.96 0.15 19.02
N LYS A 41 6.45 -1.08 18.87
CA LYS A 41 5.99 -2.26 19.62
C LYS A 41 6.10 -2.01 21.12
N SER A 42 7.27 -1.61 21.60
CA SER A 42 7.51 -1.35 23.03
C SER A 42 6.61 -0.23 23.59
N VAL A 43 6.36 0.82 22.82
CA VAL A 43 5.43 1.91 23.21
C VAL A 43 3.98 1.39 23.25
N SER A 44 3.59 0.59 22.25
CA SER A 44 2.26 -0.03 22.19
C SER A 44 2.01 -1.01 23.33
N GLU A 45 2.99 -1.81 23.76
CA GLU A 45 2.89 -2.72 24.92
C GLU A 45 2.57 -1.96 26.22
N LYS A 46 3.06 -0.73 26.34
CA LYS A 46 2.72 0.20 27.43
C LYS A 46 1.36 0.86 27.25
N ARG A 47 0.57 0.44 26.25
CA ARG A 47 -0.75 0.96 25.86
C ARG A 47 -0.73 2.43 25.44
N ILE A 48 0.41 2.92 24.95
CA ILE A 48 0.56 4.27 24.41
C ILE A 48 0.40 4.19 22.89
N GLY A 49 -0.35 5.12 22.28
CA GLY A 49 -0.59 5.16 20.83
C GLY A 49 -1.68 4.22 20.30
N GLY A 50 -2.19 3.31 21.13
CA GLY A 50 -3.34 2.44 20.81
C GLY A 50 -3.08 1.43 19.69
N GLN A 51 -4.16 0.84 19.16
CA GLN A 51 -4.11 -0.21 18.12
C GLN A 51 -3.37 0.25 16.86
N VAL A 52 -3.54 1.52 16.46
CA VAL A 52 -2.86 2.08 15.28
C VAL A 52 -1.34 1.95 15.40
N MET A 53 -0.77 2.19 16.58
CA MET A 53 0.67 2.04 16.80
C MET A 53 1.11 0.58 16.68
N ALA A 54 0.37 -0.36 17.28
CA ALA A 54 0.67 -1.79 17.18
C ALA A 54 0.65 -2.26 15.72
N ARG A 55 -0.46 -1.99 15.01
CA ARG A 55 -0.65 -2.38 13.60
C ARG A 55 0.41 -1.78 12.69
N SER A 56 0.77 -0.52 12.90
CA SER A 56 1.82 0.14 12.12
C SER A 56 3.20 -0.47 12.36
N SER A 57 3.48 -0.92 13.58
CA SER A 57 4.78 -1.55 13.88
C SER A 57 4.98 -2.87 13.13
N TRP A 58 3.95 -3.71 13.04
CA TRP A 58 4.00 -4.96 12.28
C TRP A 58 4.18 -4.68 10.79
N MET A 59 3.41 -3.74 10.22
CA MET A 59 3.59 -3.35 8.81
C MET A 59 4.99 -2.77 8.49
N LEU A 60 5.63 -2.10 9.45
CA LEU A 60 7.01 -1.61 9.27
C LEU A 60 8.04 -2.73 9.33
N GLU A 61 7.81 -3.76 10.14
CA GLU A 61 8.66 -4.94 10.21
C GLU A 61 8.71 -5.65 8.86
N GLU A 62 7.55 -5.95 8.26
CA GLU A 62 7.48 -6.58 6.94
C GLU A 62 8.13 -5.74 5.83
N LEU A 63 8.02 -4.41 5.93
CA LEU A 63 8.70 -3.51 5.00
C LEU A 63 10.22 -3.55 5.16
N ALA A 64 10.73 -3.69 6.39
CA ALA A 64 12.16 -3.85 6.63
C ALA A 64 12.67 -5.18 6.07
N GLU A 65 11.89 -6.26 6.20
CA GLU A 65 12.23 -7.57 5.64
C GLU A 65 12.28 -7.54 4.11
N PHE A 66 11.25 -6.95 3.48
CA PHE A 66 11.21 -6.77 2.02
C PHE A 66 12.43 -6.01 1.48
N LEU A 67 12.90 -4.99 2.20
CA LEU A 67 14.09 -4.24 1.80
C LEU A 67 15.34 -5.11 1.72
N THR A 68 15.43 -6.23 2.44
CA THR A 68 16.60 -7.13 2.44
C THR A 68 16.33 -8.50 1.80
N ALA A 69 15.14 -8.70 1.23
CA ALA A 69 14.74 -9.96 0.63
C ALA A 69 15.39 -10.19 -0.75
N GLU A 70 16.29 -11.17 -0.86
CA GLU A 70 17.08 -11.41 -2.08
C GLU A 70 16.36 -12.27 -3.11
N SER A 71 15.56 -13.24 -2.66
CA SER A 71 14.85 -14.17 -3.53
C SER A 71 13.43 -13.69 -3.85
N ILE A 72 12.81 -14.29 -4.86
CA ILE A 72 11.41 -13.98 -5.20
C ILE A 72 10.46 -14.53 -4.12
N GLU A 73 10.84 -15.64 -3.49
CA GLU A 73 10.14 -16.25 -2.37
C GLU A 73 10.14 -15.31 -1.17
N ASP A 74 11.31 -14.82 -0.74
CA ASP A 74 11.41 -13.92 0.42
C ASP A 74 10.69 -12.58 0.16
N GLN A 75 10.78 -12.07 -1.07
CA GLN A 75 10.07 -10.84 -1.45
C GLN A 75 8.55 -11.03 -1.45
N ALA A 76 8.08 -12.20 -1.89
CA ALA A 76 6.67 -12.52 -1.88
C ALA A 76 6.15 -12.72 -0.45
N ASP A 77 6.95 -13.36 0.42
CA ASP A 77 6.65 -13.61 1.84
C ASP A 77 6.45 -12.28 2.59
N ALA A 78 7.44 -11.39 2.56
CA ALA A 78 7.35 -10.09 3.22
C ALA A 78 6.19 -9.22 2.68
N LEU A 79 5.92 -9.26 1.37
CA LEU A 79 4.80 -8.51 0.79
C LEU A 79 3.43 -9.10 1.15
N ILE A 80 3.31 -10.43 1.23
CA ILE A 80 2.03 -11.05 1.59
C ILE A 80 1.73 -10.88 3.08
N ASP A 81 2.74 -10.91 3.95
CA ASP A 81 2.58 -10.64 5.38
C ASP A 81 2.21 -9.17 5.64
N LEU A 82 2.80 -8.23 4.88
CA LEU A 82 2.38 -6.83 4.91
C LEU A 82 0.90 -6.69 4.53
N ILE A 83 0.46 -7.37 3.47
CA ILE A 83 -0.96 -7.39 3.07
C ILE A 83 -1.80 -8.03 4.16
N TYR A 84 -1.34 -9.11 4.80
CA TYR A 84 -2.06 -9.82 5.85
C TYR A 84 -2.31 -8.91 7.05
N PHE A 85 -1.31 -8.16 7.52
CA PHE A 85 -1.48 -7.18 8.60
C PHE A 85 -2.41 -6.02 8.22
N ALA A 86 -2.29 -5.50 6.99
CA ALA A 86 -3.19 -4.47 6.50
C ALA A 86 -4.65 -4.97 6.44
N TYR A 87 -4.87 -6.17 5.91
CA TYR A 87 -6.20 -6.78 5.80
C TYR A 87 -6.77 -7.10 7.18
N GLY A 88 -5.98 -7.69 8.07
CA GLY A 88 -6.37 -7.95 9.46
C GLY A 88 -6.73 -6.65 10.21
N THR A 89 -6.14 -5.52 9.84
CA THR A 89 -6.50 -4.21 10.40
C THR A 89 -7.86 -3.73 9.90
N PHE A 90 -8.17 -3.91 8.60
CA PHE A 90 -9.52 -3.67 8.09
C PHE A 90 -10.58 -4.56 8.78
N VAL A 91 -10.24 -5.81 9.09
CA VAL A 91 -11.10 -6.72 9.87
C VAL A 91 -11.37 -6.16 11.27
N GLU A 92 -10.35 -5.71 12.01
CA GLU A 92 -10.55 -5.06 13.32
C GLU A 92 -11.40 -3.78 13.24
N MET A 93 -11.31 -3.05 12.12
CA MET A 93 -12.12 -1.86 11.86
C MET A 93 -13.56 -2.18 11.42
N GLY A 94 -13.90 -3.45 11.17
CA GLY A 94 -15.19 -3.84 10.59
C GLY A 94 -15.41 -3.29 9.17
N LEU A 95 -14.33 -3.03 8.42
CA LEU A 95 -14.39 -2.49 7.07
C LEU A 95 -14.03 -3.56 6.04
N ARG A 96 -14.81 -3.64 4.95
CA ARG A 96 -14.47 -4.48 3.80
C ARG A 96 -13.63 -3.67 2.81
N PRO A 97 -12.35 -4.03 2.59
CA PRO A 97 -11.45 -3.22 1.79
C PRO A 97 -11.65 -3.37 0.28
N ASP A 98 -12.32 -4.43 -0.19
CA ASP A 98 -12.47 -4.73 -1.64
C ASP A 98 -13.04 -3.54 -2.41
N LYS A 99 -14.12 -2.92 -1.89
CA LYS A 99 -14.76 -1.76 -2.53
C LYS A 99 -13.93 -0.48 -2.42
N LEU A 100 -13.15 -0.34 -1.36
CA LEU A 100 -12.22 0.77 -1.21
C LEU A 100 -11.07 0.64 -2.23
N PHE A 101 -10.57 -0.58 -2.44
CA PHE A 101 -9.59 -0.89 -3.47
C PHE A 101 -10.14 -0.60 -4.87
N ASP A 102 -11.36 -1.05 -5.19
CA ASP A 102 -12.03 -0.75 -6.46
C ASP A 102 -12.10 0.77 -6.73
N ILE A 103 -12.45 1.57 -5.71
CA ILE A 103 -12.55 3.03 -5.81
C ILE A 103 -11.17 3.65 -6.10
N VAL A 104 -10.14 3.26 -5.36
CA VAL A 104 -8.77 3.76 -5.55
C VAL A 104 -8.22 3.33 -6.90
N HIS A 105 -8.48 2.08 -7.32
CA HIS A 105 -8.11 1.57 -8.62
C HIS A 105 -8.76 2.38 -9.75
N ALA A 106 -10.07 2.60 -9.68
CA ALA A 106 -10.80 3.41 -10.66
C ALA A 106 -10.28 4.85 -10.73
N ALA A 107 -9.98 5.47 -9.58
CA ALA A 107 -9.39 6.81 -9.53
C ALA A 107 -7.98 6.85 -10.14
N ASN A 108 -7.19 5.79 -9.96
CA ASN A 108 -5.88 5.66 -10.60
C ASN A 108 -6.01 5.48 -12.12
N ILE A 109 -6.90 4.62 -12.60
CA ILE A 109 -7.18 4.47 -14.05
C ILE A 109 -7.71 5.77 -14.65
N GLY A 110 -8.53 6.52 -13.92
CA GLY A 110 -9.04 7.83 -14.35
C GLY A 110 -7.95 8.90 -14.57
N LYS A 111 -6.70 8.67 -14.15
CA LYS A 111 -5.57 9.58 -14.45
C LYS A 111 -5.12 9.50 -15.91
N LEU A 112 -5.58 8.50 -16.67
CA LEU A 112 -5.31 8.38 -18.10
C LEU A 112 -6.13 9.42 -18.87
N TRP A 113 -5.48 10.04 -19.86
CA TRP A 113 -6.12 10.99 -20.77
C TRP A 113 -6.94 10.27 -21.84
N PRO A 114 -7.75 10.97 -22.66
CA PRO A 114 -8.59 10.34 -23.69
C PRO A 114 -7.82 9.46 -24.70
N ASP A 115 -6.51 9.68 -24.85
CA ASP A 115 -5.58 8.87 -25.65
C ASP A 115 -5.08 7.60 -24.93
N GLY A 116 -5.56 7.34 -23.70
CA GLY A 116 -5.17 6.22 -22.87
C GLY A 116 -3.80 6.36 -22.22
N LYS A 117 -3.19 7.56 -22.25
CA LYS A 117 -1.83 7.79 -21.75
C LYS A 117 -1.81 8.70 -20.52
N PRO A 118 -0.82 8.54 -19.64
CA PRO A 118 -0.59 9.49 -18.56
C PRO A 118 0.09 10.77 -19.06
N ARG A 119 -0.04 11.85 -18.30
CA ARG A 119 0.70 13.10 -18.54
C ARG A 119 1.42 13.53 -17.28
N PHE A 120 2.56 14.18 -17.47
CA PHE A 120 3.42 14.69 -16.42
C PHE A 120 3.71 16.16 -16.66
N ASN A 121 3.84 16.93 -15.58
CA ASN A 121 4.32 18.30 -15.67
C ASN A 121 5.85 18.33 -15.77
N GLU A 122 6.43 19.52 -15.84
CA GLU A 122 7.89 19.73 -15.92
C GLU A 122 8.67 19.15 -14.73
N GLN A 123 8.00 18.90 -13.60
CA GLN A 123 8.58 18.28 -12.40
C GLN A 123 8.39 16.76 -12.36
N GLY A 124 7.86 16.15 -13.42
CA GLY A 124 7.55 14.71 -13.45
C GLY A 124 6.33 14.33 -12.61
N LYS A 125 5.53 15.30 -12.16
CA LYS A 125 4.31 15.05 -11.39
C LYS A 125 3.13 14.77 -12.33
N TRP A 126 2.34 13.77 -11.97
CA TRP A 126 1.08 13.42 -12.62
C TRP A 126 0.15 14.62 -12.84
N VAL A 127 -0.27 14.81 -14.09
CA VAL A 127 -1.30 15.77 -14.50
C VAL A 127 -2.61 15.05 -14.71
N LYS A 128 -3.63 15.45 -13.94
CA LYS A 128 -4.96 14.85 -13.94
C LYS A 128 -5.83 15.46 -15.07
N PRO A 129 -6.62 14.65 -15.80
CA PRO A 129 -7.62 15.15 -16.73
C PRO A 129 -8.68 16.04 -16.05
N LEU A 130 -9.37 16.88 -16.82
CA LEU A 130 -10.39 17.80 -16.30
C LEU A 130 -11.56 17.07 -15.61
N ASN A 131 -11.94 15.90 -16.12
CA ASN A 131 -13.01 15.06 -15.60
C ASN A 131 -12.54 14.04 -14.56
N TRP A 132 -11.31 14.15 -14.05
CA TRP A 132 -10.81 13.24 -13.02
C TRP A 132 -11.52 13.46 -11.68
N GLU A 133 -11.96 12.38 -11.06
CA GLU A 133 -12.58 12.41 -9.74
C GLU A 133 -11.65 11.82 -8.67
N ALA A 134 -11.56 12.52 -7.55
CA ALA A 134 -10.78 12.07 -6.42
C ALA A 134 -11.46 10.87 -5.70
N PRO A 135 -10.70 9.90 -5.16
CA PRO A 135 -11.27 8.73 -4.51
C PRO A 135 -11.89 9.06 -3.14
N GLU A 136 -11.43 10.10 -2.44
CA GLU A 136 -11.78 10.39 -1.04
C GLU A 136 -13.29 10.57 -0.82
N PRO A 137 -14.03 11.34 -1.64
CA PRO A 137 -15.49 11.45 -1.50
C PRO A 137 -16.21 10.11 -1.72
N LYS A 138 -15.69 9.24 -2.61
CA LYS A 138 -16.27 7.92 -2.89
C LYS A 138 -15.97 6.93 -1.77
N ILE A 139 -14.75 6.95 -1.21
CA ILE A 139 -14.36 6.18 -0.03
C ILE A 139 -15.31 6.50 1.14
N LYS A 140 -15.54 7.79 1.41
CA LYS A 140 -16.47 8.21 2.46
C LYS A 140 -17.88 7.64 2.25
N LYS A 141 -18.43 7.78 1.05
CA LYS A 141 -19.77 7.24 0.71
C LYS A 141 -19.85 5.72 0.86
N GLU A 142 -18.79 5.00 0.50
CA GLU A 142 -18.74 3.54 0.64
C GLU A 142 -18.65 3.13 2.12
N ILE A 143 -17.86 3.82 2.94
CA ILE A 143 -17.82 3.58 4.40
C ILE A 143 -19.21 3.82 5.01
N GLU A 144 -19.86 4.95 4.70
CA GLU A 144 -21.21 5.25 5.16
C GLU A 144 -22.23 4.17 4.75
N LYS A 145 -22.08 3.61 3.55
CA LYS A 145 -22.91 2.50 3.07
C LYS A 145 -22.65 1.22 3.87
N GLN A 146 -21.40 0.87 4.15
CA GLN A 146 -21.07 -0.31 4.96
C GLN A 146 -21.61 -0.19 6.39
N ILE A 147 -21.51 1.00 7.00
CA ILE A 147 -22.10 1.29 8.31
C ILE A 147 -23.61 1.03 8.31
N ARG A 148 -24.33 1.52 7.28
CA ARG A 148 -25.78 1.28 7.14
C ARG A 148 -26.13 -0.21 6.97
N GLN A 149 -25.30 -0.97 6.28
CA GLN A 149 -25.52 -2.41 6.04
C GLN A 149 -25.27 -3.29 7.26
N GLN A 150 -24.49 -2.82 8.24
CA GLN A 150 -24.23 -3.53 9.49
C GLN A 150 -25.29 -3.25 10.58
N SER A 151 -26.13 -2.25 10.36
CA SER A 151 -27.17 -1.82 11.31
C SER A 151 -28.54 -2.48 11.05
N VAL A 152 -28.57 -3.50 10.18
CA VAL A 152 -29.74 -4.31 9.78
C VAL A 152 -29.43 -5.76 10.10
#